data_AF-T1FPW7-F1
#
_entry.id   AF-T1FPW7-F1
#
_cell.length_a   1.000
_cell.length_b   1.000
_cell.length_c   1.000
_cell.angle_alpha   90.00
_cell.angle_beta   90.00
_cell.angle_gamma   90.00
#
_symmetry.space_group_name_H-M   'P 1'
#
loop_
_entity.id
_entity.type
_entity.pdbx_description
1 polymer ?
#
loop_
_entity_poly.entity_id
_entity_poly.type
_entity_poly.pdbx_seq_one_letter_code
_entity_poly.pdbx_strand_id
1 'polypeptide(L)'
;MAKLTICLVLIGLLIVAQVNEAGFLRKVKKKIERVGKEINKGINKVGNVVSRPIGAVLRPIVQLLPKKRVQERVDEKEVAGNPAALPVAQESFEVGIVRLHNELRNMEHVPGHVAWDQPLADLARQWAVQCSLSYPVYGDSRDLYGQNVFATTSATAEPINAINTWYSYKPNYNPATGDCNPDTICTPYLQVTLPESTFLGCAQVTCPTFSHAQTTTSGSMIFCLYAPN
;
A
#
# COMPACT_ATOMS: atom_id res chain seq x y z
N MET A 1 4.31 -60.26 -9.57
CA MET A 1 5.14 -59.26 -10.29
C MET A 1 4.34 -58.02 -10.73
N ALA A 2 3.13 -58.14 -11.29
CA ALA A 2 2.34 -56.99 -11.77
C ALA A 2 2.02 -55.87 -10.74
N LYS A 3 1.80 -56.20 -9.46
CA LYS A 3 1.50 -55.20 -8.41
C LYS A 3 2.67 -54.25 -8.10
N LEU A 4 3.91 -54.73 -8.24
CA LEU A 4 5.10 -53.91 -7.96
C LEU A 4 5.39 -52.93 -9.12
N THR A 5 5.13 -53.36 -10.36
CA THR A 5 5.30 -52.54 -11.55
C THR A 5 4.30 -51.39 -11.61
N ILE A 6 3.03 -51.62 -11.22
CA ILE A 6 2.00 -50.56 -11.17
C ILE A 6 2.36 -49.51 -10.12
N CYS A 7 2.90 -49.92 -8.96
CA CYS A 7 3.29 -49.00 -7.89
C CYS A 7 4.43 -48.06 -8.32
N LEU A 8 5.45 -48.59 -9.01
CA LEU A 8 6.57 -47.79 -9.53
C LEU A 8 6.12 -46.79 -10.61
N VAL A 9 5.15 -47.15 -11.45
CA VAL A 9 4.59 -46.24 -12.47
C VAL A 9 3.78 -45.11 -11.81
N LEU A 10 2.96 -45.40 -10.79
CA LEU A 10 2.19 -44.38 -10.08
C LEU A 10 3.09 -43.41 -9.30
N ILE A 11 4.13 -43.92 -8.63
CA ILE A 11 5.14 -43.09 -7.96
C ILE A 11 5.88 -42.22 -8.97
N GLY A 12 6.25 -42.78 -10.14
CA GLY A 12 6.88 -42.02 -11.22
C GLY A 12 6.00 -40.86 -11.74
N LEU A 13 4.71 -41.12 -11.98
CA LEU A 13 3.76 -40.11 -12.43
C LEU A 13 3.52 -39.01 -11.38
N LEU A 14 3.43 -39.38 -10.10
CA LEU A 14 3.32 -38.42 -8.99
C LEU A 14 4.58 -37.53 -8.89
N ILE A 15 5.78 -38.11 -9.00
CA ILE A 15 7.03 -37.34 -9.00
C ILE A 15 7.08 -36.40 -10.20
N VAL A 16 6.70 -36.85 -11.40
CA VAL A 16 6.66 -36.00 -12.60
C VAL A 16 5.67 -34.86 -12.44
N ALA A 17 4.48 -35.11 -11.89
CA ALA A 17 3.47 -34.07 -11.63
C ALA A 17 3.98 -33.02 -10.63
N GLN A 18 4.56 -33.46 -9.50
CA GLN A 18 5.13 -32.58 -8.47
C GLN A 18 6.32 -31.76 -8.99
N VAL A 19 7.20 -32.37 -9.81
CA VAL A 19 8.33 -31.67 -10.45
C VAL A 19 7.83 -30.65 -11.48
N ASN A 20 6.76 -30.95 -12.21
CA ASN A 20 6.17 -30.03 -13.18
C ASN A 20 5.50 -28.83 -12.49
N GLU A 21 4.76 -29.04 -11.40
CA GLU A 21 4.21 -27.96 -10.56
C GLU A 21 5.32 -27.08 -9.97
N ALA A 22 6.34 -27.68 -9.36
CA ALA A 22 7.49 -26.93 -8.82
C ALA A 22 8.30 -26.22 -9.92
N GLY A 23 8.33 -26.77 -11.13
CA GLY A 23 8.93 -26.15 -12.31
C GLY A 23 8.11 -24.96 -12.83
N PHE A 24 6.79 -25.08 -12.85
CA PHE A 24 5.86 -24.02 -13.19
C PHE A 24 5.91 -22.88 -12.19
N LEU A 25 5.85 -23.18 -10.88
CA LEU A 25 5.96 -22.20 -9.81
C LEU A 25 7.32 -21.46 -9.84
N ARG A 26 8.43 -22.15 -10.15
CA ARG A 26 9.72 -21.50 -10.39
C ARG A 26 9.71 -20.55 -11.58
N LYS A 27 9.03 -20.91 -12.68
CA LYS A 27 8.90 -20.03 -13.86
C LYS A 27 8.03 -18.81 -13.56
N VAL A 28 6.92 -18.99 -12.84
CA VAL A 28 6.04 -17.89 -12.39
C VAL A 28 6.78 -16.96 -11.44
N LYS A 29 7.47 -17.47 -10.42
CA LYS A 29 8.29 -16.68 -9.50
C LYS A 29 9.36 -15.86 -10.22
N LYS A 30 10.12 -16.45 -11.15
CA LYS A 30 11.10 -15.73 -11.97
C LYS A 30 10.47 -14.63 -12.82
N LYS A 31 9.25 -14.84 -13.32
CA LYS A 31 8.53 -13.84 -14.12
C LYS A 31 8.05 -12.68 -13.23
N ILE A 32 7.54 -12.98 -12.03
CA ILE A 32 7.18 -11.97 -11.01
C ILE A 32 8.40 -11.17 -10.57
N GLU A 33 9.53 -11.83 -10.30
CA GLU A 33 10.80 -11.16 -9.94
C GLU A 33 11.31 -10.25 -11.07
N ARG A 34 11.20 -10.69 -12.33
CA ARG A 34 11.58 -9.87 -13.49
C ARG A 34 10.66 -8.67 -13.65
N VAL A 35 9.35 -8.86 -13.53
CA VAL A 35 8.36 -7.78 -13.56
C VAL A 35 8.62 -6.79 -12.42
N GLY A 36 8.88 -7.29 -11.21
CA GLY A 36 9.27 -6.47 -10.07
C GLY A 36 10.55 -5.67 -10.31
N LYS A 37 11.59 -6.26 -10.94
CA LYS A 37 12.82 -5.54 -11.31
C LYS A 37 12.59 -4.46 -12.36
N GLU A 38 11.77 -4.71 -13.38
CA GLU A 38 11.46 -3.70 -14.41
C GLU A 38 10.59 -2.57 -13.84
N ILE A 39 9.63 -2.89 -12.97
CA ILE A 39 8.87 -1.89 -12.20
C ILE A 39 9.82 -1.05 -11.35
N ASN A 40 10.75 -1.67 -10.62
CA ASN A 40 11.69 -0.95 -9.75
C ASN A 40 12.68 -0.06 -10.56
N LYS A 41 13.06 -0.49 -11.76
CA LYS A 41 13.87 0.30 -12.69
C LYS A 41 13.09 1.51 -13.25
N GLY A 42 11.77 1.38 -13.45
CA GLY A 42 10.87 2.48 -13.79
C GLY A 42 10.69 3.46 -12.63
N ILE A 43 10.57 2.95 -11.39
CA ILE A 43 10.49 3.75 -10.16
C ILE A 43 11.79 4.53 -9.95
N ASN A 44 12.98 3.95 -10.16
CA ASN A 44 14.25 4.68 -10.05
C ASN A 44 14.44 5.82 -11.08
N LYS A 45 13.58 5.89 -12.11
CA LYS A 45 13.52 7.03 -13.05
C LYS A 45 12.57 8.14 -12.60
N VAL A 46 11.68 7.87 -11.64
CA VAL A 46 10.70 8.81 -11.07
C VAL A 46 11.11 9.02 -9.62
N GLY A 47 11.94 10.03 -9.39
CA GLY A 47 12.84 10.13 -8.22
C GLY A 47 12.23 9.93 -6.82
N ASN A 48 13.10 9.42 -5.94
CA ASN A 48 13.16 9.56 -4.48
C ASN A 48 11.85 9.90 -3.75
N VAL A 49 11.18 8.86 -3.24
CA VAL A 49 10.12 8.97 -2.22
C VAL A 49 10.77 9.14 -0.84
N VAL A 50 10.51 10.26 -0.15
CA VAL A 50 11.08 10.58 1.17
C VAL A 50 9.99 10.55 2.24
N SER A 51 9.56 9.38 2.76
CA SER A 51 8.55 9.38 3.85
C SER A 51 9.20 9.75 5.21
N ARG A 52 8.49 10.48 6.07
CA ARG A 52 8.92 10.81 7.45
C ARG A 52 8.17 9.91 8.45
N PRO A 53 8.87 9.15 9.33
CA PRO A 53 8.23 8.38 10.39
C PRO A 53 7.91 9.25 11.61
N ILE A 54 6.87 8.91 12.36
CA ILE A 54 6.40 9.59 13.59
C ILE A 54 7.39 9.47 14.78
N GLY A 55 8.52 8.78 14.61
CA GLY A 55 9.36 8.26 15.70
C GLY A 55 10.19 9.24 16.55
N ALA A 56 9.97 10.56 16.51
CA ALA A 56 10.81 11.51 17.27
C ALA A 56 10.12 12.23 18.45
N VAL A 57 8.81 12.09 18.68
CA VAL A 57 8.13 12.81 19.78
C VAL A 57 7.08 11.93 20.46
N LEU A 58 7.52 11.03 21.34
CA LEU A 58 6.63 10.36 22.30
C LEU A 58 6.75 11.02 23.69
N ARG A 59 5.87 12.00 23.96
CA ARG A 59 5.17 12.34 25.23
C ARG A 59 4.90 13.85 25.36
N PRO A 60 3.80 14.30 26.01
CA PRO A 60 2.46 13.73 26.14
C PRO A 60 1.45 14.61 25.37
N ILE A 61 1.09 14.25 24.13
CA ILE A 61 0.18 15.06 23.30
C ILE A 61 -1.21 14.41 23.32
N VAL A 62 -1.88 14.49 24.47
CA VAL A 62 -3.27 14.02 24.65
C VAL A 62 -4.28 15.17 24.42
N GLN A 63 -3.83 16.41 24.21
CA GLN A 63 -4.71 17.59 24.35
C GLN A 63 -5.09 18.34 23.06
N LEU A 64 -4.62 17.96 21.87
CA LEU A 64 -4.95 18.70 20.63
C LEU A 64 -5.64 17.86 19.55
N LEU A 65 -5.94 16.58 19.82
CA LEU A 65 -6.75 15.79 18.89
C LEU A 65 -8.23 16.23 19.02
N PRO A 66 -8.89 16.63 17.93
CA PRO A 66 -10.33 16.88 17.97
C PRO A 66 -11.05 15.61 18.46
N LYS A 67 -12.03 15.81 19.35
CA LYS A 67 -12.88 14.81 20.02
C LYS A 67 -12.79 13.41 19.42
N LYS A 68 -12.25 12.46 20.20
CA LYS A 68 -12.28 10.98 20.04
C LYS A 68 -12.95 10.53 18.73
N ARG A 69 -12.14 10.15 17.74
CA ARG A 69 -12.67 9.71 16.43
C ARG A 69 -13.56 8.49 16.63
N VAL A 70 -14.84 8.64 16.30
CA VAL A 70 -15.78 7.54 16.30
C VAL A 70 -15.60 6.81 14.98
N GLN A 71 -15.28 5.52 15.06
CA GLN A 71 -15.35 4.59 13.93
C GLN A 71 -16.80 4.57 13.42
N GLU A 72 -17.16 5.41 12.45
CA GLU A 72 -18.35 5.16 11.66
C GLU A 72 -18.05 3.93 10.80
N ARG A 73 -18.66 2.79 11.16
CA ARG A 73 -18.70 1.66 10.24
C ARG A 73 -19.42 2.12 8.99
N VAL A 74 -18.76 2.01 7.85
CA VAL A 74 -19.45 2.06 6.56
C VAL A 74 -20.44 0.89 6.56
N ASP A 75 -21.72 1.21 6.75
CA ASP A 75 -22.78 0.21 6.83
C ASP A 75 -22.88 -0.52 5.49
N GLU A 76 -22.54 -1.80 5.51
CA GLU A 76 -22.79 -2.76 4.44
C GLU A 76 -24.31 -2.95 4.36
N LYS A 77 -25.00 -2.12 3.56
CA LYS A 77 -26.43 -2.30 3.30
C LYS A 77 -26.62 -3.59 2.49
N GLU A 78 -27.17 -4.59 3.15
CA GLU A 78 -27.67 -5.83 2.55
C GLU A 78 -28.80 -5.51 1.57
N VAL A 79 -28.53 -5.63 0.26
CA VAL A 79 -29.55 -5.56 -0.80
C VAL A 79 -30.00 -6.98 -1.11
N ALA A 80 -31.17 -7.35 -0.60
CA ALA A 80 -31.88 -8.55 -0.99
C ALA A 80 -32.36 -8.43 -2.46
N GLY A 81 -31.80 -9.24 -3.37
CA GLY A 81 -32.26 -9.31 -4.76
C GLY A 81 -31.55 -10.38 -5.62
N ASN A 82 -32.34 -11.38 -6.03
CA ASN A 82 -32.20 -12.38 -7.13
C ASN A 82 -30.78 -12.78 -7.64
N PRO A 83 -30.35 -14.07 -7.56
CA PRO A 83 -28.97 -14.51 -7.85
C PRO A 83 -28.60 -14.64 -9.34
N ALA A 84 -29.29 -13.94 -10.23
CA ALA A 84 -29.02 -13.98 -11.67
C ALA A 84 -28.59 -12.59 -12.16
N ALA A 85 -27.27 -12.41 -12.27
CA ALA A 85 -26.56 -11.30 -12.91
C ALA A 85 -26.69 -9.92 -12.24
N LEU A 86 -25.95 -9.70 -11.14
CA LEU A 86 -25.56 -8.36 -10.71
C LEU A 86 -24.32 -7.93 -11.51
N PRO A 87 -24.29 -6.72 -12.09
CA PRO A 87 -23.04 -6.18 -12.64
C PRO A 87 -22.04 -6.05 -11.49
N VAL A 88 -20.78 -6.45 -11.72
CA VAL A 88 -19.69 -6.23 -10.76
C VAL A 88 -19.62 -4.73 -10.54
N ALA A 89 -20.20 -4.24 -9.44
CA ALA A 89 -20.13 -2.83 -9.09
C ALA A 89 -18.65 -2.47 -8.93
N GLN A 90 -18.19 -1.46 -9.68
CA GLN A 90 -16.83 -0.98 -9.58
C GLN A 90 -16.61 -0.46 -8.14
N GLU A 91 -15.64 -1.05 -7.43
CA GLU A 91 -15.27 -0.63 -6.08
C GLU A 91 -14.84 0.85 -6.08
N SER A 92 -15.28 1.62 -5.08
CA SER A 92 -14.85 3.01 -4.94
C SER A 92 -13.38 3.09 -4.53
N PHE A 93 -12.74 4.23 -4.80
CA PHE A 93 -11.34 4.45 -4.45
C PHE A 93 -11.09 4.27 -2.94
N GLU A 94 -11.98 4.82 -2.11
CA GLU A 94 -11.91 4.81 -0.65
C GLU A 94 -12.01 3.40 -0.09
N VAL A 95 -12.97 2.61 -0.60
CA VAL A 95 -13.14 1.21 -0.19
C VAL A 95 -11.92 0.40 -0.61
N GLY A 96 -11.46 0.54 -1.86
CA GLY A 96 -10.32 -0.20 -2.37
C GLY A 96 -9.01 0.10 -1.63
N ILE A 97 -8.71 1.37 -1.37
CA ILE A 97 -7.48 1.75 -0.67
C ILE A 97 -7.48 1.26 0.77
N VAL A 98 -8.61 1.34 1.49
CA VAL A 98 -8.72 0.81 2.87
C VAL A 98 -8.61 -0.72 2.89
N ARG A 99 -9.32 -1.40 1.98
CA ARG A 99 -9.26 -2.86 1.85
C ARG A 99 -7.82 -3.33 1.62
N LEU A 100 -7.11 -2.72 0.67
CA LEU A 100 -5.73 -3.10 0.33
C LEU A 100 -4.74 -2.82 1.48
N HIS A 101 -4.91 -1.74 2.24
CA HIS A 101 -4.12 -1.51 3.46
C HIS A 101 -4.33 -2.64 4.47
N ASN A 102 -5.58 -3.01 4.73
CA ASN A 102 -5.91 -4.03 5.72
C ASN A 102 -5.49 -5.44 5.26
N GLU A 103 -5.60 -5.76 3.98
CA GLU A 103 -5.04 -6.99 3.39
C GLU A 103 -3.52 -7.06 3.62
N LEU A 104 -2.79 -5.96 3.35
CA LEU A 104 -1.35 -5.91 3.59
C LEU A 104 -0.99 -6.02 5.08
N ARG A 105 -1.69 -5.30 5.96
CA ARG A 105 -1.50 -5.39 7.41
C ARG A 105 -1.73 -6.81 7.92
N ASN A 106 -2.74 -7.51 7.40
CA ASN A 106 -3.00 -8.91 7.75
C ASN A 106 -1.89 -9.85 7.25
N MET A 107 -1.39 -9.66 6.03
CA MET A 107 -0.24 -10.42 5.52
C MET A 107 1.02 -10.23 6.37
N GLU A 108 1.22 -9.03 6.92
CA GLU A 108 2.34 -8.68 7.80
C GLU A 108 2.06 -8.94 9.29
N HIS A 109 0.92 -9.53 9.64
CA HIS A 109 0.51 -9.81 11.01
C HIS A 109 0.50 -8.57 11.92
N VAL A 110 0.21 -7.39 11.35
CA VAL A 110 0.08 -6.14 12.08
C VAL A 110 -1.25 -6.15 12.84
N PRO A 111 -1.27 -5.87 14.16
CA PRO A 111 -2.50 -5.82 14.91
C PRO A 111 -3.37 -4.63 14.49
N GLY A 112 -4.68 -4.88 14.39
CA GLY A 112 -5.67 -3.84 14.11
C GLY A 112 -5.72 -3.40 12.65
N HIS A 113 -6.82 -2.76 12.30
CA HIS A 113 -7.12 -2.29 10.95
C HIS A 113 -7.14 -0.77 10.91
N VAL A 114 -6.94 -0.24 9.72
CA VAL A 114 -7.20 1.16 9.40
C VAL A 114 -8.61 1.33 8.86
N ALA A 115 -9.22 2.47 9.17
CA ALA A 115 -10.54 2.88 8.69
C ALA A 115 -10.44 4.18 7.88
N TRP A 116 -11.42 4.39 6.99
CA TRP A 116 -11.53 5.65 6.26
C TRP A 116 -11.90 6.80 7.21
N ASP A 117 -11.26 7.95 7.03
CA ASP A 117 -11.55 9.20 7.73
C ASP A 117 -11.71 10.31 6.70
N GLN A 118 -12.95 10.79 6.55
CA GLN A 118 -13.28 11.79 5.55
C GLN A 118 -12.57 13.14 5.78
N PRO A 119 -12.52 13.69 7.02
CA PRO A 119 -11.67 14.86 7.30
C PRO A 119 -10.20 14.72 6.89
N LEU A 120 -9.59 13.54 7.12
CA LEU A 120 -8.22 13.27 6.64
C LEU A 120 -8.14 13.26 5.11
N ALA A 121 -9.15 12.71 4.42
CA ALA A 121 -9.19 12.67 2.96
C ALA A 121 -9.33 14.07 2.35
N ASP A 122 -10.16 14.93 2.95
CA ASP A 122 -10.32 16.32 2.54
C ASP A 122 -9.01 17.09 2.73
N LEU A 123 -8.29 16.85 3.84
CA LEU A 123 -6.97 17.42 4.08
C LEU A 123 -5.93 16.87 3.09
N ALA A 124 -5.92 15.56 2.83
CA ALA A 124 -5.04 14.94 1.85
C ALA A 124 -5.26 15.54 0.45
N ARG A 125 -6.51 15.84 0.08
CA ARG A 125 -6.86 16.48 -1.20
C ARG A 125 -6.27 17.88 -1.32
N GLN A 126 -6.31 18.68 -0.26
CA GLN A 126 -5.70 20.02 -0.24
C GLN A 126 -4.19 20.00 -0.55
N TRP A 127 -3.52 18.88 -0.27
CA TRP A 127 -2.11 18.66 -0.59
C TRP A 127 -1.90 18.09 -1.98
N ALA A 128 -2.65 17.04 -2.32
CA ALA A 128 -2.53 16.37 -3.60
C ALA A 128 -2.71 17.33 -4.78
N VAL A 129 -3.68 18.27 -4.72
CA VAL A 129 -3.96 19.22 -5.82
C VAL A 129 -2.82 20.19 -6.12
N GLN A 130 -1.83 20.33 -5.23
CA GLN A 130 -0.63 21.13 -5.49
C GLN A 130 0.35 20.40 -6.42
N CYS A 131 0.12 19.11 -6.68
CA CYS A 131 0.95 18.27 -7.54
C CYS A 131 2.43 18.30 -7.19
N SER A 132 2.72 18.44 -5.90
CA SER A 132 4.08 18.41 -5.36
C SER A 132 4.43 16.99 -4.94
N LEU A 133 5.59 16.52 -5.38
CA LEU A 133 6.18 15.28 -4.89
C LEU A 133 6.95 15.49 -3.58
N SER A 134 7.15 16.74 -3.17
CA SER A 134 7.71 17.05 -1.87
C SER A 134 6.62 16.95 -0.81
N TYR A 135 6.96 16.33 0.32
CA TYR A 135 6.09 16.41 1.47
C TYR A 135 5.97 17.86 1.92
N PRO A 136 4.78 18.29 2.34
CA PRO A 136 4.63 19.53 3.05
C PRO A 136 5.64 19.66 4.21
N VAL A 137 6.35 20.78 4.26
CA VAL A 137 7.03 21.23 5.49
C VAL A 137 5.98 22.00 6.29
N TYR A 138 5.43 21.38 7.32
CA TYR A 138 4.45 22.03 8.18
C TYR A 138 5.09 22.63 9.43
N GLY A 139 4.37 23.56 10.06
CA GLY A 139 4.51 23.84 11.49
C GLY A 139 3.53 22.99 12.32
N ASP A 140 3.76 23.01 13.64
CA ASP A 140 3.28 22.15 14.76
C ASP A 140 1.98 21.33 14.65
N SER A 141 0.95 21.73 13.89
CA SER A 141 -0.37 21.06 13.92
C SER A 141 -0.58 19.96 12.88
N ARG A 142 0.24 19.90 11.82
CA ARG A 142 0.10 18.92 10.72
C ARG A 142 1.24 17.91 10.63
N ASP A 143 2.30 18.10 11.44
CA ASP A 143 3.29 17.06 11.75
C ASP A 143 2.71 15.91 12.59
N LEU A 144 1.44 16.05 13.02
CA LEU A 144 0.70 15.06 13.81
C LEU A 144 0.21 13.85 12.99
N TYR A 145 0.23 13.93 11.66
CA TYR A 145 -0.25 12.87 10.77
C TYR A 145 0.90 12.17 10.06
N GLY A 146 0.83 10.84 10.03
CA GLY A 146 1.65 10.03 9.14
C GLY A 146 1.29 10.30 7.68
N GLN A 147 2.22 10.10 6.76
CA GLN A 147 2.02 10.47 5.35
C GLN A 147 2.66 9.47 4.39
N ASN A 148 1.98 9.21 3.28
CA ASN A 148 2.58 8.51 2.14
C ASN A 148 2.10 9.11 0.82
N VAL A 149 3.00 9.15 -0.16
CA VAL A 149 2.73 9.64 -1.52
C VAL A 149 3.09 8.56 -2.53
N PHE A 150 2.25 8.43 -3.54
CA PHE A 150 2.53 7.66 -4.75
C PHE A 150 2.21 8.54 -5.97
N ALA A 151 3.09 8.55 -6.96
CA ALA A 151 2.87 9.26 -8.21
C ALA A 151 3.25 8.38 -9.40
N THR A 152 2.53 8.55 -10.50
CA THR A 152 2.76 7.83 -11.74
C THR A 152 2.51 8.74 -12.93
N THR A 153 3.16 8.47 -14.07
CA THR A 153 2.87 9.13 -15.34
C THR A 153 1.61 8.59 -16.01
N SER A 154 0.98 7.56 -15.43
CA SER A 154 -0.29 7.01 -15.90
C SER A 154 -1.42 8.01 -15.65
N ALA A 155 -2.48 7.94 -16.48
CA ALA A 155 -3.65 8.80 -16.34
C ALA A 155 -4.34 8.63 -14.96
N THR A 156 -4.32 7.41 -14.44
CA THR A 156 -4.93 7.06 -13.15
C THR A 156 -3.90 6.37 -12.24
N ALA A 157 -3.85 6.80 -10.98
CA ALA A 157 -2.99 6.25 -9.96
C ALA A 157 -3.77 5.17 -9.21
N GLU A 158 -3.62 3.91 -9.60
CA GLU A 158 -4.38 2.82 -8.99
C GLU A 158 -3.97 2.54 -7.53
N PRO A 159 -4.92 2.35 -6.59
CA PRO A 159 -4.63 2.02 -5.19
C PRO A 159 -3.64 0.87 -5.00
N ILE A 160 -3.80 -0.20 -5.78
CA ILE A 160 -2.92 -1.38 -5.71
C ILE A 160 -1.47 -1.05 -6.07
N ASN A 161 -1.26 -0.11 -7.01
CA ASN A 161 0.09 0.30 -7.38
C ASN A 161 0.74 1.10 -6.25
N ALA A 162 0.00 1.98 -5.58
CA ALA A 162 0.50 2.72 -4.42
C ALA A 162 0.91 1.77 -3.28
N ILE A 163 0.04 0.81 -2.93
CA ILE A 163 0.31 -0.18 -1.88
C ILE A 163 1.54 -1.04 -2.21
N ASN A 164 1.63 -1.54 -3.44
CA ASN A 164 2.79 -2.30 -3.89
C ASN A 164 4.08 -1.48 -3.85
N THR A 165 4.03 -0.21 -4.26
CA THR A 165 5.19 0.68 -4.19
C THR A 165 5.62 0.90 -2.75
N TRP A 166 4.71 1.23 -1.82
CA TRP A 166 5.08 1.42 -0.42
C TRP A 166 5.59 0.13 0.23
N TYR A 167 4.98 -1.02 -0.07
CA TYR A 167 5.44 -2.31 0.42
C TYR A 167 6.82 -2.72 -0.12
N SER A 168 7.18 -2.29 -1.33
CA SER A 168 8.48 -2.60 -1.94
C SER A 168 9.68 -2.10 -1.13
N TYR A 169 9.47 -1.20 -0.17
CA TYR A 169 10.47 -0.70 0.77
C TYR A 169 10.75 -1.64 1.95
N LYS A 170 9.96 -2.71 2.13
CA LYS A 170 10.17 -3.70 3.21
C LYS A 170 11.60 -4.26 3.31
N PRO A 171 12.30 -4.63 2.21
CA PRO A 171 13.66 -5.16 2.30
C PRO A 171 14.68 -4.19 2.92
N ASN A 172 14.34 -2.90 2.98
CA ASN A 172 15.16 -1.86 3.59
C ASN A 172 14.93 -1.74 5.09
N TYR A 173 13.94 -2.41 5.66
CA TYR A 173 13.68 -2.41 7.10
C TYR A 173 14.46 -3.53 7.79
N ASN A 174 15.14 -3.21 8.89
CA ASN A 174 15.80 -4.16 9.76
C ASN A 174 14.91 -4.45 10.99
N PRO A 175 14.23 -5.60 11.05
CA PRO A 175 13.36 -5.93 12.17
C PRO A 175 14.12 -6.17 13.48
N ALA A 176 15.44 -6.43 13.43
CA ALA A 176 16.23 -6.65 14.64
C ALA A 176 16.56 -5.34 15.37
N THR A 177 16.71 -4.24 14.63
CA THR A 177 17.00 -2.92 15.22
C THR A 177 15.77 -2.02 15.28
N GLY A 178 14.76 -2.27 14.43
CA GLY A 178 13.62 -1.38 14.26
C GLY A 178 13.89 -0.19 13.34
N ASP A 179 15.03 -0.17 12.66
CA ASP A 179 15.47 0.93 11.80
C ASP A 179 15.50 0.55 10.31
N CYS A 180 15.65 1.55 9.45
CA CYS A 180 16.03 1.29 8.07
C CYS A 180 17.51 0.86 8.01
N ASN A 181 17.86 0.00 7.05
CA ASN A 181 19.24 -0.34 6.75
C ASN A 181 20.04 0.94 6.41
N PRO A 182 21.35 0.99 6.72
CA PRO A 182 22.19 2.15 6.44
C PRO A 182 22.03 2.64 4.99
N ASP A 183 21.91 3.96 4.83
CA ASP A 183 21.77 4.65 3.54
C ASP A 183 20.54 4.24 2.70
N THR A 184 19.52 3.62 3.33
CA THR A 184 18.26 3.26 2.68
C THR A 184 17.06 3.97 3.31
N ILE A 185 15.93 3.94 2.60
CA ILE A 185 14.63 4.44 3.09
C ILE A 185 13.72 3.23 3.26
N CYS A 186 12.97 3.16 4.36
CA CYS A 186 11.98 2.11 4.62
C CYS A 186 10.64 2.67 5.14
N THR A 187 10.56 3.99 5.25
CA THR A 187 9.46 4.72 5.87
C THR A 187 8.12 4.58 5.15
N PRO A 188 8.02 4.41 3.81
CA PRO A 188 6.74 4.11 3.18
C PRO A 188 6.14 2.79 3.65
N TYR A 189 6.97 1.75 3.77
CA TYR A 189 6.56 0.44 4.28
C TYR A 189 6.13 0.55 5.73
N LEU A 190 6.95 1.18 6.58
CA LEU A 190 6.65 1.35 8.00
C LEU A 190 5.32 2.08 8.24
N GLN A 191 5.02 3.11 7.45
CA GLN A 191 3.77 3.86 7.62
C GLN A 191 2.53 3.01 7.34
N VAL A 192 2.58 2.14 6.32
CA VAL A 192 1.45 1.25 5.98
C VAL A 192 1.26 0.16 7.03
N THR A 193 2.34 -0.29 7.66
CA THR A 193 2.33 -1.33 8.70
C THR A 193 2.36 -0.78 10.13
N LEU A 194 2.24 0.53 10.33
CA LEU A 194 2.30 1.16 11.66
C LEU A 194 1.05 0.80 12.48
N PRO A 195 1.16 0.02 13.58
CA PRO A 195 0.00 -0.40 14.36
C PRO A 195 -0.85 0.77 14.89
N GLU A 196 -0.21 1.86 15.25
CA GLU A 196 -0.82 3.05 15.86
C GLU A 196 -1.67 3.84 14.86
N SER A 197 -1.45 3.67 13.56
CA SER A 197 -2.32 4.25 12.53
C SER A 197 -3.60 3.42 12.44
N THR A 198 -4.71 4.02 12.88
CA THR A 198 -6.05 3.38 12.91
C THR A 198 -7.04 4.08 11.98
N PHE A 199 -6.71 5.30 11.55
CA PHE A 199 -7.45 6.05 10.53
C PHE A 199 -6.54 6.42 9.37
N LEU A 200 -7.08 6.42 8.16
CA LEU A 200 -6.46 6.97 6.98
C LEU A 200 -7.46 7.77 6.15
N GLY A 201 -6.98 8.82 5.50
CA GLY A 201 -7.73 9.51 4.46
C GLY A 201 -6.80 9.84 3.30
N CYS A 202 -7.23 9.54 2.08
CA CYS A 202 -6.42 9.71 0.89
C CYS A 202 -7.11 10.57 -0.16
N ALA A 203 -6.33 11.12 -1.09
CA ALA A 203 -6.84 11.76 -2.29
C ALA A 203 -6.10 11.25 -3.52
N GLN A 204 -6.86 10.92 -4.56
CA GLN A 204 -6.37 10.65 -5.90
C GLN A 204 -6.61 11.89 -6.77
N VAL A 205 -5.57 12.40 -7.43
CA VAL A 205 -5.68 13.55 -8.33
C VAL A 205 -4.86 13.36 -9.60
N THR A 206 -5.31 13.99 -10.68
CA THR A 206 -4.52 14.14 -11.91
C THR A 206 -3.70 15.43 -11.83
N CYS A 207 -2.45 15.34 -12.24
CA CYS A 207 -1.49 16.43 -12.22
C CYS A 207 -1.04 16.75 -13.63
N PRO A 208 -1.32 17.96 -14.16
CA PRO A 208 -0.83 18.39 -15.46
C PRO A 208 0.70 18.43 -15.52
N THR A 209 1.33 18.81 -14.42
CA THR A 209 2.77 18.75 -14.18
C THR A 209 3.00 18.45 -12.70
N PHE A 210 4.09 17.75 -12.40
CA PHE A 210 4.56 17.60 -11.02
C PHE A 210 5.56 18.71 -10.70
N SER A 211 5.30 19.48 -9.64
CA SER A 211 6.27 20.44 -9.12
C SER A 211 7.42 19.70 -8.41
N HIS A 212 8.63 20.28 -8.45
CA HIS A 212 9.90 19.70 -7.95
C HIS A 212 10.41 18.43 -8.65
N ALA A 213 9.65 17.83 -9.56
CA ALA A 213 10.26 17.07 -10.65
C ALA A 213 10.86 18.11 -11.61
N GLN A 214 12.12 17.99 -12.01
CA GLN A 214 12.69 18.84 -13.07
C GLN A 214 12.09 18.49 -14.46
N THR A 215 10.79 18.21 -14.53
CA THR A 215 10.10 17.62 -15.68
C THR A 215 8.72 18.24 -15.86
N THR A 216 8.27 18.36 -17.11
CA THR A 216 6.92 18.79 -17.49
C THR A 216 5.94 17.61 -17.55
N THR A 217 6.23 16.53 -16.83
CA THR A 217 5.51 15.26 -16.98
C THR A 217 4.17 15.33 -16.26
N SER A 218 3.10 15.16 -17.04
CA SER A 218 1.74 14.93 -16.51
C SER A 218 1.60 13.53 -15.93
N GLY A 219 0.67 13.37 -15.00
CA GLY A 219 0.36 12.06 -14.45
C GLY A 219 -0.75 12.12 -13.41
N SER A 220 -0.71 11.20 -12.47
CA SER A 220 -1.64 11.14 -11.35
C SER A 220 -0.92 10.75 -10.07
N MET A 221 -1.50 11.12 -8.93
CA MET A 221 -0.94 10.82 -7.62
C MET A 221 -2.01 10.39 -6.62
N ILE A 222 -1.58 9.60 -5.64
CA ILE A 222 -2.30 9.33 -4.40
C ILE A 222 -1.49 9.94 -3.25
N PHE A 223 -2.13 10.79 -2.45
CA PHE A 223 -1.60 11.30 -1.20
C PHE A 223 -2.46 10.77 -0.05
N CYS A 224 -1.85 10.16 0.96
CA CYS A 224 -2.54 9.62 2.13
C CYS A 224 -2.02 10.22 3.43
N LEU A 225 -2.95 10.55 4.33
CA LEU A 225 -2.68 10.91 5.71
C LEU A 225 -3.14 9.79 6.64
N TYR A 226 -2.40 9.57 7.72
CA TYR A 226 -2.63 8.52 8.71
C TYR A 226 -2.67 9.13 10.10
N ALA A 227 -3.51 8.57 10.97
CA ALA A 227 -3.63 9.10 12.31
C ALA A 227 -4.02 8.03 13.34
N PRO A 228 -3.68 8.27 14.62
CA PRO A 228 -4.13 7.42 15.72
C PRO A 228 -5.60 7.69 16.08
N ASN A 229 -6.14 6.81 16.92
CA ASN A 229 -7.49 6.90 17.48
C ASN A 229 -7.60 8.01 18.53
#